data_AF-A0A453FWP1-F1
#
_entry.id   AF-A0A453FWP1-F1
#
_cell.length_a   1.000
_cell.length_b   1.000
_cell.length_c   1.000
_cell.angle_alpha   90.00
_cell.angle_beta   90.00
_cell.angle_gamma   90.00
#
_symmetry.space_group_name_H-M   'P 1'
#
loop_
_entity.id
_entity.type
_entity.pdbx_description
1 polymer ?
#
loop_
_entity_poly.entity_id
_entity_poly.type
_entity_poly.pdbx_seq_one_letter_code
_entity_poly.pdbx_strand_id
1 'polypeptide(L)' 'MYVCAGKIDPYVVVQYRSQERKSSTSRDEGRNPSWNEVFRFQINSSAANGQHKLFLRIMDHDNFSSDDFLGQATINVT' A
#
# COMPACT_ATOMS: atom_id res chain seq x y z
N MET A 1 6.43 -2.95 33.29
CA MET A 1 6.87 -3.44 31.98
C MET A 1 6.21 -2.55 30.94
N TYR A 2 6.95 -1.65 30.30
CA TYR A 2 6.37 -0.74 29.31
C TYR A 2 6.26 -1.49 27.99
N VAL A 3 5.05 -1.80 27.57
CA VAL A 3 4.74 -2.22 26.21
C VAL A 3 5.08 -1.03 25.30
N CYS A 4 6.08 -1.18 24.42
CA CYS A 4 6.36 -0.16 23.43
C CYS A 4 5.22 -0.16 22.41
N ALA A 5 4.47 0.94 22.33
CA ALA A 5 3.47 1.22 21.30
C ALA A 5 4.12 1.48 19.91
N GLY A 6 5.07 0.66 19.45
CA GLY A 6 6.15 1.19 18.60
C GLY A 6 6.65 0.37 17.40
N LYS A 7 6.23 -0.89 17.21
CA LYS A 7 6.68 -1.67 16.04
C LYS A 7 5.55 -1.74 15.02
N ILE A 8 5.75 -1.06 13.90
CA ILE A 8 4.92 -1.20 12.71
C ILE A 8 5.69 -2.07 11.71
N ASP A 9 4.99 -2.95 11.02
CA ASP A 9 5.46 -3.81 9.94
C ASP A 9 4.73 -3.40 8.65
N PRO A 10 5.07 -2.25 8.04
CA PRO A 10 4.23 -1.63 7.04
C PRO A 10 4.35 -2.30 5.66
N TYR A 11 3.25 -2.33 4.91
CA TYR A 11 3.19 -2.69 3.51
C TYR A 11 2.28 -1.76 2.71
N VAL A 12 2.46 -1.70 1.40
CA VAL A 12 1.68 -0.83 0.52
C VAL A 12 0.74 -1.66 -0.34
N VAL A 13 -0.56 -1.33 -0.28
CA VAL A 13 -1.55 -1.78 -1.26
C VAL A 13 -1.64 -0.74 -2.37
N VAL A 14 -1.31 -1.14 -3.59
CA VAL A 14 -1.38 -0.30 -4.78
C VAL A 14 -2.54 -0.76 -5.65
N GLN A 15 -3.51 0.13 -5.86
CA GLN A 15 -4.71 -0.16 -6.64
C GLN A 15 -4.82 0.77 -7.85
N TYR A 16 -5.00 0.18 -9.02
CA TYR A 16 -5.37 0.86 -10.26
C TYR A 16 -6.62 0.22 -10.84
N ARG A 17 -7.75 0.93 -10.79
CA ARG A 17 -9.07 0.38 -11.15
C ARG A 17 -9.33 -0.93 -10.39
N SER A 18 -9.65 -2.03 -11.09
CA SER A 18 -9.87 -3.35 -10.49
C SER A 18 -8.59 -4.13 -10.18
N GLN A 19 -7.42 -3.62 -10.54
CA GLN A 19 -6.15 -4.31 -10.31
C GLN A 19 -5.56 -3.87 -8.98
N GLU A 20 -5.36 -4.81 -8.07
CA GLU A 20 -4.65 -4.61 -6.81
C GLU A 20 -3.31 -5.35 -6.82
N ARG A 21 -2.28 -4.73 -6.23
CA ARG A 21 -0.98 -5.32 -5.93
C ARG A 21 -0.60 -4.96 -4.50
N LYS A 22 0.18 -5.81 -3.84
CA LYS A 22 0.71 -5.56 -2.49
C LYS A 22 2.22 -5.67 -2.53
N SER A 23 2.90 -4.81 -1.78
CA SER A 23 4.32 -4.98 -1.52
C SER A 23 4.59 -6.09 -0.53
N SER A 24 5.86 -6.44 -0.38
CA SER A 24 6.36 -7.11 0.82
C SER A 24 6.09 -6.27 2.07
N THR A 25 5.94 -6.97 3.20
CA THR A 25 5.88 -6.36 4.52
C THR A 25 7.29 -5.96 4.95
N SER A 26 7.48 -4.67 5.23
CA SER A 26 8.74 -4.10 5.68
C SER A 26 8.95 -4.38 7.16
N ARG A 27 9.41 -5.58 7.49
CA ARG A 27 9.71 -5.96 8.86
C ARG A 27 10.99 -5.29 9.34
N ASP A 28 10.99 -4.84 10.59
CA ASP A 28 12.16 -4.29 11.30
C ASP A 28 12.67 -2.90 10.83
N GLU A 29 12.10 -2.30 9.79
CA GLU A 29 12.45 -0.93 9.35
C GLU A 29 11.68 0.17 10.09
N GLY A 30 10.66 -0.22 10.88
CA GLY A 30 9.86 0.68 11.69
C GLY A 30 9.19 1.77 10.84
N ARG A 31 9.42 3.04 11.19
CA ARG A 31 8.71 4.20 10.61
C ARG A 31 9.28 4.72 9.29
N ASN A 32 10.39 4.16 8.79
CA ASN A 32 11.02 4.62 7.55
C ASN A 32 11.25 3.47 6.54
N PRO A 33 10.18 2.75 6.14
CA PRO A 33 10.30 1.60 5.26
C PRO A 33 10.76 1.97 3.84
N SER A 34 11.49 1.06 3.20
CA SER A 34 11.97 1.16 1.81
C SER A 34 11.66 -0.11 1.02
N TRP A 35 10.53 -0.11 0.29
CA TRP A 35 10.12 -1.29 -0.47
C TRP A 35 10.94 -1.54 -1.74
N ASN A 36 11.28 -0.49 -2.51
CA ASN A 36 12.03 -0.61 -3.77
C ASN A 36 11.41 -1.63 -4.77
N GLU A 37 10.10 -1.81 -4.75
CA GLU A 37 9.37 -2.77 -5.59
C GLU A 37 8.73 -2.11 -6.82
N VAL A 38 8.64 -2.88 -7.91
CA VAL A 38 8.06 -2.44 -9.18
C VAL A 38 6.78 -3.21 -9.47
N PHE A 39 5.66 -2.49 -9.57
CA PHE A 39 4.37 -3.04 -9.96
C PHE A 39 4.00 -2.67 -11.39
N ARG A 40 3.40 -3.61 -12.13
CA ARG A 40 2.90 -3.41 -13.49
C ARG A 40 1.39 -3.56 -13.52
N PHE A 41 0.73 -2.61 -14.17
CA PHE A 41 -0.73 -2.56 -14.34
C PHE A 41 -1.07 -2.50 -15.83
N GLN A 42 -2.10 -3.24 -16.22
CA GLN A 42 -2.63 -3.16 -17.58
C GLN A 42 -3.50 -1.91 -17.74
N ILE A 43 -3.26 -1.13 -18.79
CA ILE A 43 -4.05 0.06 -19.10
C ILE A 43 -4.95 -0.27 -20.29
N ASN A 44 -6.25 -0.40 -20.03
CA ASN A 44 -7.25 -0.55 -21.08
C ASN A 44 -7.85 0.84 -21.38
N SER A 45 -7.52 1.40 -22.54
CA SER A 45 -7.97 2.71 -23.03
C SER A 45 -9.48 2.79 -23.30
N SER A 46 -10.15 1.63 -23.45
CA SER A 46 -11.57 1.54 -23.79
C SER A 46 -12.52 1.79 -22.62
N ALA A 47 -12.02 1.85 -21.38
CA ALA A 47 -12.87 2.14 -20.23
C ALA A 47 -13.16 3.65 -20.18
N ALA A 48 -14.35 4.03 -20.66
CA ALA A 48 -14.86 5.41 -20.77
C ALA A 48 -14.92 6.19 -19.44
N ASN A 49 -14.71 5.50 -18.32
CA ASN A 49 -14.68 6.00 -16.97
C ASN A 49 -13.27 6.52 -16.67
N GLY A 50 -13.07 7.82 -16.86
CA GLY A 50 -11.82 8.59 -16.71
C GLY A 50 -11.17 8.62 -15.32
N GLN A 51 -11.32 7.57 -14.52
CA GLN A 51 -10.57 7.38 -13.28
C GLN A 51 -9.23 6.70 -13.60
N HIS A 52 -8.26 7.51 -14.00
CA HIS A 52 -6.85 7.12 -14.11
C HIS A 52 -6.14 7.51 -12.81
N LYS A 53 -6.50 6.85 -11.72
CA LYS A 53 -5.92 7.11 -10.40
C LYS A 53 -5.28 5.84 -9.85
N LEU A 54 -4.07 5.99 -9.34
CA LEU A 54 -3.41 5.01 -8.48
C LEU A 54 -3.69 5.38 -7.03
N PHE A 55 -4.28 4.45 -6.30
CA PHE A 55 -4.43 4.56 -4.85
C PHE A 55 -3.32 3.75 -4.18
N LEU A 56 -2.56 4.40 -3.31
CA LEU A 56 -1.52 3.78 -2.52
C LEU A 56 -1.95 3.86 -1.06
N ARG A 57 -2.30 2.72 -0.46
CA ARG A 57 -2.66 2.62 0.96
C ARG A 57 -1.52 1.96 1.72
N ILE A 58 -1.04 2.63 2.75
CA ILE A 58 -0.04 2.09 3.68
C ILE A 58 -0.81 1.41 4.80
N MET A 59 -0.48 0.15 5.04
CA MET A 59 -1.12 -0.72 6.03
C MET A 59 -0.05 -1.23 6.99
N ASP A 60 -0.41 -1.52 8.24
CA ASP A 60 0.42 -2.21 9.23
C ASP A 60 -0.02 -3.68 9.32
N HIS A 61 0.90 -4.62 9.13
CA HIS A 61 0.57 -6.05 9.18
C HIS A 61 0.50 -6.55 10.62
N ASP A 62 -0.63 -7.15 10.99
CA ASP A 62 -0.84 -7.77 12.30
C ASP A 62 -0.98 -9.29 12.20
N ASN A 63 -0.36 -10.03 13.13
CA ASN A 63 -0.40 -11.50 13.09
C ASN A 63 -1.69 -12.10 13.69
N PHE A 64 -2.37 -11.36 14.57
CA PHE A 64 -3.50 -11.88 15.35
C PHE A 64 -4.74 -10.96 15.32
N SER A 65 -4.64 -9.82 14.62
CA SER A 65 -5.69 -8.84 14.41
C SER A 65 -5.79 -8.50 12.92
N SER A 66 -6.81 -7.73 12.55
CA SER A 66 -6.86 -7.12 11.23
C SER A 66 -5.78 -6.06 11.08
N ASP A 67 -5.19 -5.98 9.88
CA ASP A 67 -4.19 -4.97 9.54
C ASP A 67 -4.72 -3.54 9.69
N ASP A 68 -3.92 -2.67 10.31
CA ASP A 68 -4.28 -1.27 10.57
C ASP A 68 -3.98 -0.37 9.37
N PHE A 69 -4.86 0.61 9.10
CA PHE A 69 -4.61 1.61 8.07
C PHE A 69 -3.73 2.74 8.62
N LEU A 70 -2.58 2.98 7.97
CA LEU A 70 -1.63 4.02 8.38
C LEU A 70 -1.75 5.32 7.56
N GLY A 71 -2.18 5.22 6.30
CA GLY A 71 -2.32 6.40 5.43
C GLY A 71 -2.54 6.08 3.96
N GLN A 72 -2.88 7.09 3.17
CA GLN A 72 -3.12 6.94 1.74
C GLN A 72 -2.56 8.11 0.94
N ALA A 73 -2.01 7.80 -0.23
CA ALA A 73 -1.72 8.75 -1.29
C ALA A 73 -2.50 8.39 -2.55
N THR A 74 -2.80 9.40 -3.36
CA THR A 74 -3.45 9.21 -4.67
C THR A 74 -2.60 9.88 -5.74
N ILE A 75 -2.28 9.15 -6.80
CA ILE A 75 -1.53 9.65 -7.94
C ILE A 75 -2.44 9.63 -9.16
N ASN A 76 -2.57 10.77 -9.85
CA ASN A 76 -3.23 10.81 -11.14
C ASN A 76 -2.26 10.28 -12.20
N VAL A 77 -2.70 9.27 -12.94
CA VAL A 77 -1.98 8.72 -14.11
C VAL A 77 -2.49 9.50 -15.32
N THR A 78 -1.88 10.66 -15.56
CA THR A 78 -2.13 11.53 -16.72
C THR A 78 -1.34 11.10 -17.94
#